data_AF-A0A382Z717-F1
#
_entry.id   AF-A0A382Z717-F1
#
_cell.length_a   1.000
_cell.length_b   1.000
_cell.length_c   1.000
_cell.angle_alpha   90.00
_cell.angle_beta   90.00
_cell.angle_gamma   90.00
#
_symmetry.space_group_name_H-M   'P 1'
#
loop_
_entity.id
_entity.type
_entity.pdbx_description
1 polymer ?
#
loop_
_entity_poly.entity_id
_entity_poly.type
_entity_poly.pdbx_seq_one_letter_code
_entity_poly.pdbx_strand_id
1 'polypeptide(L)'
;MLNSLKILVLNYSYEPLQFCSAKRGIVMVLVGRAERIESDGFVIRSPSVLFQLPAVIRVLKMVKRNRRKGVNFSKKNILRRDNHTCQYCGVSNPLLTVDHVLPKSRGG
;
A
#
# COMPACT_ATOMS: atom_id res chain seq x y z
N MET A 1 21.43 8.30 0.47
CA MET A 1 20.80 9.38 -0.34
C MET A 1 19.63 8.90 -1.20
N LEU A 2 19.80 8.02 -2.20
CA LEU A 2 18.68 7.60 -3.07
C LEU A 2 17.54 6.82 -2.39
N ASN A 3 17.78 6.24 -1.22
CA ASN A 3 16.74 5.56 -0.45
C ASN A 3 15.90 6.52 0.40
N SER A 4 16.44 7.70 0.76
CA SER A 4 15.75 8.70 1.59
C SER A 4 14.90 9.65 0.74
N LEU A 5 15.33 9.97 -0.48
CA LEU A 5 14.57 10.78 -1.43
C LEU A 5 13.29 10.06 -1.87
N LYS A 6 12.17 10.80 -1.90
CA LYS A 6 10.86 10.28 -2.25
C LYS A 6 10.44 10.81 -3.62
N ILE A 7 9.91 9.89 -4.43
CA ILE A 7 9.35 10.17 -5.76
C ILE A 7 7.86 9.86 -5.72
N LEU A 8 7.05 10.74 -6.29
CA LEU A 8 5.62 10.50 -6.47
C LEU A 8 5.38 9.53 -7.65
N VAL A 9 4.62 8.47 -7.39
CA VAL A 9 4.16 7.53 -8.41
C VAL A 9 2.71 7.85 -8.76
N LEU A 10 2.47 8.17 -10.03
CA LEU A 10 1.15 8.34 -10.61
C LEU A 10 0.70 7.06 -11.29
N ASN A 11 -0.62 6.87 -11.32
CA ASN A 11 -1.27 5.86 -12.12
C ASN A 11 -1.21 6.23 -13.60
N TYR A 12 -1.53 5.29 -14.49
CA TYR A 12 -1.65 5.55 -15.92
C TYR A 12 -2.58 6.75 -16.23
N SER A 13 -3.65 6.91 -15.44
CA SER A 13 -4.60 8.04 -15.48
C SER A 13 -4.16 9.29 -14.71
N TYR A 14 -2.88 9.45 -14.38
CA TYR A 14 -2.31 10.59 -13.62
C TYR A 14 -2.79 10.75 -12.17
N GLU A 15 -3.65 9.87 -11.66
CA GLU A 15 -4.04 9.86 -10.26
C GLU A 15 -2.84 9.48 -9.36
N PRO A 16 -2.62 10.13 -8.20
CA PRO A 16 -1.52 9.80 -7.31
C PRO A 16 -1.73 8.43 -6.65
N LEU A 17 -0.75 7.52 -6.80
CA LEU A 17 -0.77 6.17 -6.22
C LEU A 17 -0.08 6.12 -4.86
N GLN A 18 1.19 6.52 -4.79
CA GLN A 18 2.00 6.47 -3.57
C GLN A 18 3.34 7.16 -3.79
N PHE A 19 4.09 7.35 -2.72
CA PHE A 19 5.50 7.68 -2.79
C PHE A 19 6.36 6.41 -2.80
N CYS A 20 7.46 6.42 -3.54
CA CYS A 20 8.49 5.39 -3.48
C CYS A 20 9.87 6.02 -3.27
N SER A 21 10.89 5.21 -2.96
CA SER A 21 12.26 5.73 -2.91
C SER A 21 12.77 6.06 -4.30
N ALA A 22 13.68 7.04 -4.40
CA ALA A 22 14.31 7.39 -5.66
C ALA A 22 14.95 6.19 -6.37
N LYS A 23 15.66 5.35 -5.61
CA LYS A 23 16.22 4.08 -6.12
C LYS A 23 15.17 3.23 -6.84
N ARG A 24 13.97 3.06 -6.25
CA ARG A 24 12.90 2.27 -6.85
C ARG A 24 12.29 2.95 -8.07
N GLY A 25 12.10 4.27 -8.03
CA GLY A 25 11.61 5.05 -9.17
C GLY A 25 12.51 4.93 -10.40
N ILE A 26 13.82 5.10 -10.22
CA ILE A 26 14.83 4.95 -11.28
C ILE A 26 14.75 3.57 -11.92
N VAL A 27 14.72 2.51 -11.12
CA VAL A 27 14.62 1.13 -11.62
C VAL A 27 13.34 0.93 -12.44
N MET A 28 12.20 1.48 -12.00
CA MET A 28 10.95 1.36 -12.76
C MET A 28 11.02 2.06 -14.12
N VAL A 29 11.72 3.20 -14.21
CA VAL A 29 11.93 3.91 -15.48
C VAL A 29 12.89 3.12 -16.38
N LEU A 30 14.04 2.69 -15.87
CA LEU A 30 15.04 1.96 -16.66
C LEU A 30 14.54 0.62 -17.19
N VAL A 31 13.69 -0.08 -16.43
CA VAL A 31 13.06 -1.35 -16.85
C VAL A 31 11.86 -1.11 -17.78
N GLY A 32 11.50 0.14 -18.09
CA GLY A 32 10.39 0.48 -18.98
C GLY A 32 9.01 0.17 -18.39
N ARG A 33 8.87 0.21 -17.06
CA ARG A 33 7.58 0.02 -16.36
C ARG A 33 6.89 1.34 -16.02
N ALA A 34 7.65 2.42 -15.99
CA ALA A 34 7.18 3.77 -15.73
C ALA A 34 7.91 4.75 -16.64
N GLU A 35 7.31 5.90 -16.86
CA GLU A 35 7.92 7.03 -17.52
C GLU A 35 8.09 8.18 -16.53
N ARG A 36 9.09 9.04 -16.81
CA ARG A 36 9.33 10.25 -16.03
C ARG A 36 8.38 11.35 -16.48
N ILE A 37 7.70 11.98 -15.53
CA ILE A 37 6.84 13.15 -15.77
C ILE A 37 7.61 14.42 -15.41
N GLU A 38 8.26 14.44 -14.24
CA GLU A 38 9.04 15.57 -13.76
C GLU A 38 10.39 15.12 -13.19
N SER A 39 11.36 16.02 -13.19
CA SER A 39 12.71 15.83 -12.65
C SER A 39 12.97 16.80 -11.50
N ASP A 40 13.74 16.37 -10.50
CA ASP A 40 14.13 17.19 -9.34
C ASP A 40 15.36 18.10 -9.63
N GLY A 41 15.73 18.27 -10.90
CA GLY A 41 16.95 18.98 -11.33
C GLY A 41 18.28 18.25 -11.06
N PHE A 42 18.30 17.29 -10.13
CA PHE A 42 19.48 16.46 -9.88
C PHE A 42 19.71 15.43 -10.99
N VAL A 43 20.97 15.02 -11.12
CA VAL A 43 21.43 14.08 -12.13
C VAL A 43 22.20 12.94 -11.47
N ILE A 44 21.92 11.72 -11.93
CA ILE A 44 22.63 10.51 -11.57
C ILE A 44 23.56 10.16 -12.72
N ARG A 45 24.83 9.92 -12.41
CA ARG A 45 25.86 9.59 -13.39
C ARG A 45 26.26 8.13 -13.25
N SER A 46 26.44 7.49 -14.39
CA SER A 46 27.18 6.24 -14.56
C SER A 46 28.33 6.50 -15.53
N PRO A 47 29.31 5.59 -15.65
CA PRO A 47 30.44 5.78 -16.55
C PRO A 47 30.05 6.04 -18.02
N SER A 48 28.90 5.54 -18.46
CA SER A 48 28.43 5.62 -19.85
C SER A 48 27.12 6.39 -20.05
N VAL A 49 26.36 6.64 -18.98
CA VAL A 49 25.01 7.21 -19.07
C VAL A 49 24.77 8.27 -18.00
N LEU A 50 24.12 9.35 -18.41
CA LEU A 50 23.60 10.40 -17.54
C LEU A 50 22.08 10.26 -17.44
N PHE A 51 21.55 10.22 -16.21
CA PHE A 51 20.13 9.97 -15.94
C PHE A 51 19.56 11.06 -15.02
N GLN A 52 18.53 11.78 -15.46
CA GLN A 52 17.87 12.77 -14.62
C GLN A 52 17.10 12.11 -13.48
N LEU A 53 17.30 12.57 -12.25
CA LEU A 53 16.57 12.07 -11.11
C LEU A 53 15.08 12.45 -11.25
N PRO A 54 14.15 11.48 -11.31
CA PRO A 54 12.74 11.78 -11.40
C PRO A 54 12.24 12.35 -10.06
N ALA A 55 11.37 13.35 -10.10
CA ALA A 55 10.55 13.77 -8.96
C ALA A 55 9.16 13.11 -9.01
N VAL A 56 8.63 12.93 -10.22
CA VAL A 56 7.32 12.31 -10.49
C VAL A 56 7.46 11.31 -11.63
N ILE A 57 6.90 10.12 -11.45
CA ILE A 57 6.83 9.08 -12.48
C ILE A 57 5.40 8.60 -12.67
N ARG A 58 5.07 8.13 -13.88
CA ARG A 58 3.79 7.53 -14.22
C ARG A 58 3.98 6.08 -14.62
N VAL A 59 3.24 5.16 -14.02
CA VAL A 59 3.28 3.75 -14.44
C VAL A 59 2.57 3.56 -15.78
N LEU A 60 3.14 2.74 -16.65
CA LEU A 60 2.60 2.51 -18.00
C LEU A 60 1.43 1.53 -18.03
N LYS A 61 1.16 0.84 -16.91
CA LYS A 61 0.02 -0.07 -16.77
C LYS A 61 -0.94 0.48 -15.72
N MET A 62 -2.23 0.48 -16.05
CA MET A 62 -3.29 0.90 -15.14
C MET A 62 -3.27 0.04 -13.87
N VAL A 63 -3.01 0.68 -12.74
CA VAL A 63 -3.12 0.06 -11.42
C VAL A 63 -4.56 0.21 -10.97
N LYS A 64 -5.29 -0.91 -10.94
CA LYS A 64 -6.62 -0.96 -10.32
C LYS A 64 -6.42 -0.89 -8.81
N ARG A 65 -6.69 0.28 -8.21
CA ARG A 65 -6.82 0.38 -6.75
C ARG A 65 -8.04 -0.42 -6.35
N ASN A 66 -7.81 -1.61 -5.79
CA ASN A 66 -8.83 -2.33 -5.04
C ASN A 66 -9.19 -1.50 -3.81
N ARG A 67 -10.11 -0.54 -3.97
CA ARG A 67 -10.83 0.09 -2.87
C ARG A 67 -11.70 -0.99 -2.24
N ARG A 68 -11.10 -1.95 -1.53
CA ARG A 68 -11.86 -2.83 -0.63
C ARG A 68 -12.43 -1.89 0.44
N LYS A 69 -13.65 -1.40 0.21
CA LYS A 69 -14.42 -0.54 1.12
C LYS A 69 -14.96 -1.32 2.34
N GLY A 70 -14.46 -2.53 2.58
CA GLY A 70 -14.88 -3.37 3.69
C GLY A 70 -13.92 -3.28 4.86
N VAL A 71 -14.45 -3.24 6.07
CA VAL A 71 -13.68 -3.53 7.28
C VAL A 71 -13.11 -4.94 7.13
N ASN A 72 -11.79 -5.10 7.19
CA ASN A 72 -11.16 -6.41 7.10
C ASN A 72 -11.71 -7.33 8.19
N PHE A 73 -12.06 -8.57 7.84
CA PHE A 73 -12.41 -9.57 8.85
C PHE A 73 -11.16 -9.88 9.69
N SER A 74 -11.18 -9.47 10.96
CA SER A 74 -10.10 -9.73 11.91
C SER A 74 -10.67 -9.80 13.32
N LYS A 75 -10.04 -10.57 14.22
CA LYS A 75 -10.45 -10.66 15.63
C LYS A 75 -10.60 -9.28 16.26
N LYS A 76 -9.67 -8.37 15.98
CA LYS A 76 -9.70 -6.97 16.46
C LYS A 76 -10.96 -6.23 16.01
N ASN A 77 -11.38 -6.40 14.75
CA ASN A 77 -12.57 -5.72 14.24
C ASN A 77 -13.87 -6.35 14.76
N ILE A 78 -13.88 -7.65 15.07
CA ILE A 78 -15.01 -8.32 15.72
C ILE A 78 -15.17 -7.79 17.15
N LEU A 79 -14.09 -7.77 17.94
CA LEU A 79 -14.11 -7.20 19.30
C LEU A 79 -14.53 -5.73 19.29
N ARG A 80 -14.06 -4.95 18.31
CA ARG A 80 -14.47 -3.55 18.15
C ARG A 80 -15.94 -3.41 17.77
N ARG A 81 -16.47 -4.25 16.88
CA ARG A 81 -17.91 -4.29 16.53
C ARG A 81 -18.76 -4.53 17.78
N ASP A 82 -18.31 -5.44 18.62
CA ASP A 82 -19.02 -5.89 19.82
C ASP A 82 -18.75 -4.99 21.03
N ASN A 83 -18.07 -3.85 20.85
CA ASN A 83 -17.64 -2.93 21.89
C ASN A 83 -16.91 -3.60 23.07
N HIS A 84 -16.11 -4.64 22.76
CA HIS A 84 -15.44 -5.49 23.75
C HIS A 84 -16.41 -6.08 24.78
N THR A 85 -17.61 -6.46 24.33
CA THR A 85 -18.64 -7.09 25.15
C THR A 85 -18.84 -8.55 24.74
N CYS A 86 -18.79 -9.46 25.72
CA CYS A 86 -19.05 -10.88 25.50
C CYS A 86 -20.47 -11.09 24.97
N GLN A 87 -20.61 -11.72 23.81
CA GLN A 87 -21.90 -11.96 23.17
C GLN A 87 -22.75 -13.04 23.86
N TYR A 88 -22.18 -13.80 24.80
CA TYR A 88 -22.90 -14.82 25.56
C TYR A 88 -23.44 -14.28 26.90
N CYS A 89 -22.62 -13.54 27.66
CA CYS A 89 -22.99 -13.09 29.01
C CYS A 89 -23.16 -11.58 29.16
N GLY A 90 -22.87 -10.78 28.13
CA GLY A 90 -23.04 -9.32 28.16
C GLY A 90 -22.00 -8.54 28.95
N VAL A 91 -20.98 -9.19 29.51
CA VAL A 91 -19.90 -8.53 30.27
C VAL A 91 -18.90 -7.87 29.32
N SER A 92 -18.55 -6.61 29.59
CA SER A 92 -17.47 -5.91 28.88
C SER A 92 -16.11 -6.20 29.52
N ASN A 93 -15.13 -6.64 28.73
CA ASN A 93 -13.78 -6.99 29.19
C ASN A 93 -12.76 -6.75 28.06
N PRO A 94 -11.58 -6.15 28.33
CA PRO A 94 -10.51 -6.02 27.34
C PRO A 94 -9.93 -7.36 26.85
N LEU A 95 -10.03 -8.42 27.65
CA LEU A 95 -9.51 -9.76 27.35
C LEU A 95 -10.67 -10.70 26.99
N LEU A 96 -11.04 -10.70 25.71
CA LEU A 96 -12.05 -11.60 25.15
C LEU A 96 -11.46 -12.48 24.04
N THR A 97 -12.00 -13.69 23.91
CA THR A 97 -11.70 -14.59 22.79
C THR A 97 -12.69 -14.34 21.65
N VAL A 98 -12.34 -14.85 20.47
CA VAL A 98 -13.22 -14.87 19.30
C VAL A 98 -13.29 -16.31 18.84
N ASP A 99 -14.48 -16.88 18.91
CA ASP A 99 -14.77 -18.28 18.64
C ASP A 99 -15.84 -18.42 17.56
N HIS A 100 -15.99 -19.63 17.02
CA HIS A 100 -17.04 -19.90 16.04
C HIS A 100 -18.33 -20.24 16.78
N VAL A 101 -19.42 -19.54 16.47
CA VAL A 101 -20.75 -19.85 17.02
C VAL A 101 -21.19 -21.24 16.56
N LEU A 102 -20.97 -21.55 15.29
CA LEU A 102 -21.05 -22.92 14.75
C LEU A 102 -19.64 -23.50 14.68
N PRO A 103 -19.32 -24.58 15.42
CA PRO A 103 -18.00 -25.18 15.37
C PRO A 103 -17.60 -25.54 13.93
N LYS A 104 -16.33 -25.28 13.56
CA LYS A 104 -15.80 -25.62 12.22
C LYS A 104 -16.02 -27.09 11.84
N SER A 105 -15.92 -28.00 12.81
CA SER A 105 -16.14 -29.43 12.59
C SER A 105 -17.57 -29.77 12.14
N ARG A 106 -18.52 -28.83 12.28
CA ARG A 106 -19.92 -28.95 11.85
C ARG A 106 -20.24 -28.04 10.66
N GLY A 107 -19.23 -27.53 9.95
CA GLY A 107 -19.39 -26.72 8.74
C GLY A 107 -19.59 -25.21 8.96
N GLY A 108 -19.23 -24.70 10.15
CA GLY A 108 -19.21 -23.26 10.46
C GLY A 108 -17.92 -22.53 10.10
#